data_AF-A0A1M7PW75-F1
#
_entry.id   AF-A0A1M7PW75-F1
#
_cell.length_a   1.000
_cell.length_b   1.000
_cell.length_c   1.000
_cell.angle_alpha   90.00
_cell.angle_beta   90.00
_cell.angle_gamma   90.00
#
_symmetry.space_group_name_H-M   'P 1'
#
loop_
_entity.id
_entity.type
_entity.pdbx_description
1 polymer ?
#
loop_
_entity_poly.entity_id
_entity_poly.type
_entity_poly.pdbx_seq_one_letter_code
_entity_poly.pdbx_strand_id
1 'polypeptide(L)'
;MASDLYSTASVASSYQQIGRRIQRMVAAPNVQKVQFVTVTRLDGEPSDIWDTVLQEIEDTEGIQVDRLEDGSVCIGWKRYIDS
;
A
#
# COMPACT_ATOMS: atom_id res chain seq x y z
N MET A 1 30.25 -3.90 14.21
CA MET A 1 29.00 -4.69 14.20
C MET A 1 27.80 -3.83 14.62
N ALA A 2 27.59 -2.66 13.98
CA ALA A 2 26.49 -1.74 14.30
C ALA A 2 25.63 -1.38 13.07
N SER A 3 25.94 -1.96 11.91
CA SER A 3 25.33 -1.59 10.63
C SER A 3 24.03 -2.35 10.35
N ASP A 4 23.89 -3.58 10.86
CA ASP A 4 22.73 -4.45 10.58
C ASP A 4 21.44 -4.04 11.32
N LEU A 5 21.58 -3.37 12.47
CA LEU A 5 20.43 -2.93 13.27
C LEU A 5 19.82 -1.61 12.75
N TYR A 6 20.63 -0.75 12.12
CA TYR A 6 20.12 0.51 11.54
C TYR A 6 19.31 0.24 10.28
N SER A 7 19.74 -0.72 9.45
CA SER A 7 18.99 -1.16 8.26
C SER A 7 17.65 -1.81 8.62
N THR A 8 17.63 -2.75 9.56
CA THR A 8 16.38 -3.45 9.94
C THR A 8 15.35 -2.53 10.60
N ALA A 9 15.78 -1.62 11.47
CA ALA A 9 14.90 -0.63 12.09
C ALA A 9 14.33 0.37 11.06
N SER A 10 15.14 0.82 10.10
CA SER A 10 14.70 1.73 9.04
C SER A 10 13.72 1.06 8.06
N VAL A 11 13.92 -0.23 7.75
CA VAL A 11 13.02 -1.04 6.93
C VAL A 11 11.66 -1.21 7.61
N ALA A 12 11.65 -1.64 8.88
CA ALA A 12 10.42 -1.77 9.65
C ALA A 12 9.67 -0.42 9.78
N SER A 13 10.42 0.66 9.98
CA SER A 13 9.87 2.01 10.02
C SER A 13 9.24 2.41 8.68
N SER A 14 9.90 2.12 7.56
CA SER A 14 9.38 2.44 6.21
C SER A 14 8.13 1.64 5.89
N TYR A 15 8.14 0.34 6.17
CA TYR A 15 6.97 -0.54 6.02
C TYR A 15 5.78 0.00 6.80
N GLN A 16 5.98 0.34 8.08
CA GLN A 16 4.93 0.87 8.93
C GLN A 16 4.43 2.26 8.45
N GLN A 17 5.31 3.11 7.94
CA GLN A 17 4.95 4.43 7.42
C GLN A 17 4.09 4.32 6.15
N ILE A 18 4.52 3.49 5.19
CA ILE A 18 3.79 3.22 3.94
C ILE A 18 2.42 2.62 4.25
N GLY A 19 2.38 1.54 5.05
CA GLY A 19 1.14 0.87 5.43
C GLY A 19 0.16 1.81 6.13
N ARG A 20 0.62 2.62 7.09
CA ARG A 20 -0.24 3.62 7.76
C ARG A 20 -0.78 4.68 6.81
N ARG A 21 0.01 5.09 5.81
CA ARG A 21 -0.44 6.07 4.81
C ARG A 21 -1.55 5.49 3.95
N ILE A 22 -1.34 4.29 3.39
CA ILE A 22 -2.34 3.58 2.59
C ILE A 22 -3.60 3.34 3.42
N GLN A 23 -3.47 2.82 4.64
CA GLN A 23 -4.60 2.57 5.54
C GLN A 23 -5.43 3.83 5.81
N ARG A 24 -4.80 5.00 6.03
CA ARG A 24 -5.52 6.27 6.21
C ARG A 24 -6.28 6.69 4.96
N MET A 25 -5.69 6.52 3.78
CA MET A 25 -6.32 6.83 2.51
C MET A 25 -7.52 5.91 2.27
N VAL A 26 -7.34 4.59 2.49
CA VAL A 26 -8.41 3.59 2.42
C VAL A 26 -9.54 3.93 3.38
N ALA A 27 -9.23 4.26 4.64
CA ALA A 27 -10.22 4.58 5.67
C ALA A 27 -10.96 5.91 5.46
N ALA A 28 -10.57 6.73 4.48
CA ALA A 28 -11.22 8.01 4.24
C ALA A 28 -12.70 7.81 3.82
N PRO A 29 -13.67 8.55 4.39
CA PRO A 29 -15.10 8.30 4.15
C PRO A 29 -15.53 8.39 2.68
N ASN A 30 -14.89 9.26 1.90
CA ASN A 30 -15.12 9.37 0.46
C ASN A 30 -14.58 8.16 -0.30
N VAL A 31 -13.42 7.64 0.11
CA VAL A 31 -12.77 6.47 -0.48
C VAL A 31 -13.57 5.20 -0.18
N GLN A 32 -14.02 5.01 1.05
CA GLN A 32 -14.91 3.89 1.42
C GLN A 32 -16.22 3.86 0.62
N LYS A 33 -16.75 5.03 0.21
CA LYS A 33 -17.95 5.12 -0.64
C LYS A 33 -17.69 4.70 -2.09
N VAL A 34 -16.56 5.12 -2.67
CA VAL A 34 -16.21 4.79 -4.07
C VAL A 34 -15.52 3.43 -4.21
N GLN A 35 -14.98 2.91 -3.11
CA GLN A 35 -14.35 1.59 -2.97
C GLN A 35 -13.09 1.40 -3.84
N PHE A 36 -12.37 2.49 -4.09
CA PHE A 36 -11.03 2.44 -4.65
C PHE A 36 -10.23 3.67 -4.25
N VAL A 37 -8.91 3.57 -4.32
CA VAL A 37 -7.99 4.68 -4.08
C VAL A 37 -6.75 4.58 -4.95
N THR A 38 -6.31 5.70 -5.50
CA THR A 38 -5.03 5.80 -6.20
C THR A 38 -3.96 6.28 -5.24
N VAL A 39 -2.84 5.57 -5.17
CA VAL A 39 -1.72 5.85 -4.28
C VAL A 39 -0.44 5.96 -5.10
N THR A 40 0.21 7.12 -4.99
CA THR A 40 1.55 7.33 -5.55
C THR A 40 2.60 7.00 -4.49
N ARG A 41 3.70 6.36 -4.91
CA ARG A 41 4.88 6.18 -4.06
C ARG A 41 5.57 7.53 -3.85
N LEU A 42 6.00 7.81 -2.62
CA LEU A 42 6.77 9.01 -2.30
C LEU A 42 8.27 8.77 -2.55
N ASP A 43 9.03 9.81 -2.87
CA ASP A 43 10.47 9.70 -3.18
C ASP A 43 11.31 9.11 -2.02
N GLY A 44 10.85 9.28 -0.77
CA GLY A 44 11.50 8.73 0.42
C GLY A 44 11.09 7.29 0.77
N GLU A 45 10.17 6.69 0.02
CA GLU A 45 9.70 5.32 0.27
C GLU A 45 10.56 4.32 -0.54
N PRO A 46 11.27 3.38 0.12
CA PRO A 46 12.06 2.38 -0.58
C PRO A 46 11.19 1.51 -1.49
N SER A 47 11.63 1.28 -2.72
CA SER A 47 10.88 0.52 -3.72
C SER A 47 10.52 -0.89 -3.26
N ASP A 48 11.48 -1.61 -2.69
CA ASP A 48 11.28 -3.01 -2.30
C ASP A 48 10.22 -3.13 -1.19
N ILE A 49 10.20 -2.15 -0.27
CA ILE A 49 9.24 -2.11 0.83
C ILE A 49 7.87 -1.67 0.34
N TRP A 50 7.82 -0.71 -0.57
CA TRP A 50 6.60 -0.30 -1.25
C TRP A 50 5.95 -1.47 -1.98
N ASP A 51 6.72 -2.21 -2.78
CA ASP A 51 6.22 -3.39 -3.52
C ASP A 51 5.79 -4.51 -2.57
N THR A 52 6.51 -4.74 -1.46
CA THR A 52 6.10 -5.71 -0.43
C THR A 52 4.75 -5.37 0.18
N VAL A 53 4.53 -4.10 0.57
CA VAL A 53 3.24 -3.68 1.15
C VAL A 53 2.10 -3.83 0.14
N LEU A 54 2.34 -3.49 -1.13
CA LEU A 54 1.32 -3.65 -2.17
C LEU A 54 0.98 -5.12 -2.44
N GLN A 55 1.98 -6.00 -2.45
CA GLN A 55 1.76 -7.44 -2.63
C GLN A 55 0.88 -8.01 -1.50
N GLU A 56 1.16 -7.67 -0.24
CA GLU A 56 0.35 -8.13 0.88
C GLU A 56 -1.10 -7.62 0.84
N ILE A 57 -1.29 -6.41 0.30
CA ILE A 57 -2.64 -5.85 0.07
C ILE A 57 -3.35 -6.60 -1.06
N GLU A 58 -2.66 -6.90 -2.16
CA GLU A 58 -3.18 -7.67 -3.29
C GLU A 58 -3.55 -9.11 -2.92
N ASP A 59 -2.78 -9.73 -2.01
CA ASP A 59 -3.04 -11.08 -1.50
C ASP A 59 -4.31 -11.17 -0.64
N THR A 60 -4.92 -10.03 -0.28
CA THR A 60 -6.18 -10.00 0.47
C THR A 60 -7.37 -10.25 -0.45
N GLU A 61 -8.21 -11.23 -0.12
CA GLU A 61 -9.39 -11.58 -0.91
C GLU A 61 -10.31 -10.38 -1.17
N GLY A 62 -10.70 -10.19 -2.44
CA GLY A 62 -11.56 -9.09 -2.87
C GLY A 62 -10.86 -7.74 -3.02
N ILE A 63 -9.53 -7.70 -2.89
CA ILE A 63 -8.70 -6.54 -3.26
C ILE A 63 -8.14 -6.73 -4.67
N GLN A 64 -8.13 -5.66 -5.45
CA GLN A 64 -7.43 -5.58 -6.74
C GLN A 64 -6.43 -4.44 -6.70
N VAL A 65 -5.23 -4.67 -7.21
CA VAL A 65 -4.14 -3.70 -7.24
C VAL A 65 -3.67 -3.51 -8.69
N ASP A 66 -3.96 -2.36 -9.28
CA ASP A 66 -3.60 -2.03 -10.67
C ASP A 66 -2.47 -1.01 -10.72
N ARG A 67 -1.36 -1.33 -11.39
CA ARG A 67 -0.25 -0.39 -11.63
C ARG A 67 -0.59 0.51 -12.83
N LEU A 68 -0.53 1.83 -12.66
CA LEU A 68 -0.85 2.82 -13.69
C LEU A 68 0.41 3.28 -14.44
N GLU A 69 0.23 3.87 -15.62
CA GLU A 69 1.33 4.31 -16.50
C GLU A 69 2.20 5.42 -15.88
N ASP A 70 1.65 6.21 -14.95
CA ASP A 70 2.36 7.28 -14.25
C ASP A 70 3.16 6.80 -13.02
N GLY A 71 3.17 5.48 -12.77
CA GLY A 71 3.85 4.87 -11.62
C GLY A 71 3.05 4.92 -10.32
N SER A 72 1.82 5.42 -10.34
CA SER A 72 0.88 5.26 -9.23
C SER A 72 0.17 3.90 -9.29
N VAL A 73 -0.49 3.55 -8.19
CA VAL A 73 -1.19 2.27 -8.03
C VAL A 73 -2.62 2.50 -7.60
N CYS A 74 -3.58 1.93 -8.31
CA CYS A 74 -4.99 1.92 -7.93
C CYS A 74 -5.28 0.68 -7.09
N ILE A 75 -5.83 0.87 -5.89
CA ILE A 75 -6.26 -0.20 -4.99
C ILE A 75 -7.78 -0.15 -4.94
N GLY A 76 -8.45 -1.18 -5.45
CA GLY A 76 -9.91 -1.32 -5.47
C GLY A 76 -10.39 -2.44 -4.56
N TRP A 77 -11.54 -2.25 -3.90
CA TRP A 77 -12.22 -3.27 -3.12
C TRP A 77 -13.73 -3.10 -3.25
N LYS A 78 -14.24 -3.39 -4.43
CA LYS A 78 -15.68 -3.53 -4.57
C LYS A 78 -16.05 -4.93 -4.14
N ARG A 79 -16.84 -4.99 -3.06
CA ARG A 79 -17.63 -6.15 -2.62
C ARG A 79 -18.29 -6.76 -3.86
N TYR A 80 -17.65 -7.73 -4.49
CA TYR A 80 -18.22 -8.57 -5.53
C TYR A 80 -18.70 -9.80 -4.78
N ILE A 81 -19.93 -9.77 -4.27
CA ILE A 81 -21.22 -10.01 -4.95
C ILE A 81 -21.46 -11.51 -5.03
N ASP A 82 -22.43 -11.93 -4.22
CA ASP A 82 -23.31 -13.08 -4.38
C ASP A 82 -23.04 -13.96 -5.62
N SER A 83 -22.57 -15.18 -5.37
CA SER A 83 -22.80 -16.36 -6.20
C SER A 83 -22.82 -17.58 -5.29
#